data_AF-A0A6V6ZEK3-F1
#
_entry.id   AF-A0A6V6ZEK3-F1
#
_cell.length_a   1.000
_cell.length_b   1.000
_cell.length_c   1.000
_cell.angle_alpha   90.00
_cell.angle_beta   90.00
_cell.angle_gamma   90.00
#
_symmetry.space_group_name_H-M   'P 1'
#
loop_
_entity.id
_entity.type
_entity.pdbx_description
1 polymer ?
#
loop_
_entity_poly.entity_id
_entity_poly.type
_entity_poly.pdbx_seq_one_letter_code
_entity_poly.pdbx_strand_id
1 'polypeptide(L)'
;MKEYFIFCFFFISTAYSQISGCTDPFSKTYNSNATLNDGSCLYKTIKIKPEYSKTLSDSINETSGIISFANLLWTHNDDHDKTIYGLDSLGKIKKKIILEHTINNDWEEISQDSSYLYIGDFGNNYAGNRVNLKILKIEKKSFLKEDPIIETISFSYSDQTDFSPKKPNATNLDCEAFIVTKDSIYLFTKQWKSSKTSIYTLPNKSGNHKATLRETIDTKGLVTGATYIESKKIIALCGYSAKGKPFIYLLYDFKNHDFLSGNKRRISLKLSFHQIEGITTQDGLHYYLTNEALIKKPILNVRQQIHYFDLSPILNSYLHK
;
A
#
# COMPACT_ATOMS: atom_id res chain seq x y z
N MET A 1 -60.99 -43.34 0.01
CA MET A 1 -59.64 -42.90 0.43
C MET A 1 -59.05 -42.12 -0.73
N LYS A 2 -58.69 -40.84 -0.53
CA LYS A 2 -58.04 -40.03 -1.59
C LYS A 2 -56.55 -40.36 -1.56
N GLU A 3 -56.04 -40.93 -2.64
CA GLU A 3 -54.61 -41.18 -2.81
C GLU A 3 -53.92 -39.88 -3.20
N TYR A 4 -53.01 -39.41 -2.35
CA TYR A 4 -52.14 -38.29 -2.65
C TYR A 4 -50.83 -38.83 -3.21
N PHE A 5 -50.61 -38.65 -4.51
CA PHE A 5 -49.31 -38.90 -5.13
C PHE A 5 -48.36 -37.75 -4.79
N ILE A 6 -47.43 -38.00 -3.87
CA ILE A 6 -46.31 -37.08 -3.58
C ILE A 6 -45.24 -37.33 -4.65
N PHE A 7 -45.10 -36.37 -5.57
CA PHE A 7 -44.03 -36.38 -6.58
C PHE A 7 -42.76 -35.79 -5.96
N CYS A 8 -41.88 -36.63 -5.43
CA CYS A 8 -40.56 -36.20 -4.96
C CYS A 8 -39.64 -35.92 -6.15
N PHE A 9 -39.46 -34.64 -6.50
CA PHE A 9 -38.39 -34.22 -7.41
C PHE A 9 -37.04 -34.33 -6.70
N PHE A 10 -36.28 -35.40 -7.01
CA PHE A 10 -34.87 -35.48 -6.66
C PHE A 10 -34.09 -34.50 -7.55
N PHE A 11 -33.82 -33.30 -7.04
CA PHE A 11 -32.84 -32.40 -7.63
C PHE A 11 -31.44 -32.99 -7.38
N ILE A 12 -30.86 -33.60 -8.41
CA ILE A 12 -29.44 -33.95 -8.41
C ILE A 12 -28.66 -32.64 -8.56
N SER A 13 -28.21 -32.07 -7.45
CA SER A 13 -27.28 -30.94 -7.48
C SER A 13 -25.90 -31.47 -7.87
N THR A 14 -25.42 -31.11 -9.05
CA THR A 14 -24.03 -31.34 -9.44
C THR A 14 -23.14 -30.41 -8.62
N ALA A 15 -22.54 -30.92 -7.55
CA ALA A 15 -21.51 -30.20 -6.80
C ALA A 15 -20.19 -30.31 -7.56
N TYR A 16 -19.76 -29.22 -8.22
CA TYR A 16 -18.39 -29.12 -8.72
C TYR A 16 -17.44 -29.02 -7.52
N SER A 17 -16.54 -29.98 -7.38
CA SER A 17 -15.49 -29.92 -6.35
C SER A 17 -14.61 -28.70 -6.60
N GLN A 18 -14.38 -27.89 -5.57
CA GLN A 18 -13.41 -26.79 -5.66
C GLN A 18 -12.01 -27.39 -5.72
N ILE A 19 -11.28 -27.12 -6.79
CA ILE A 19 -9.90 -27.55 -6.94
C ILE A 19 -9.01 -26.37 -6.54
N SER A 20 -8.31 -26.51 -5.42
CA SER A 20 -7.31 -25.53 -4.97
C SER A 20 -6.04 -25.63 -5.82
N GLY A 21 -5.48 -24.48 -6.17
CA GLY A 21 -4.21 -24.38 -6.88
C GLY A 21 -3.97 -22.99 -7.45
N CYS A 22 -2.83 -22.80 -8.10
CA CYS A 22 -2.55 -21.53 -8.76
C CYS A 22 -3.48 -21.30 -9.98
N THR A 23 -4.24 -20.21 -9.95
CA THR A 23 -5.24 -19.82 -10.96
C THR A 23 -4.73 -18.84 -12.02
N ASP A 24 -3.45 -18.45 -11.97
CA ASP A 24 -2.84 -17.46 -12.88
C ASP A 24 -2.05 -18.15 -14.01
N PRO A 25 -2.47 -18.03 -15.29
CA PRO A 25 -1.77 -18.62 -16.43
C PRO A 25 -0.33 -18.13 -16.64
N PHE A 26 0.05 -16.98 -16.08
CA PHE A 26 1.42 -16.47 -16.15
C PHE A 26 2.34 -17.01 -15.04
N SER A 27 1.81 -17.83 -14.14
CA SER A 27 2.59 -18.53 -13.12
C SER A 27 3.29 -19.77 -13.68
N LYS A 28 4.46 -20.09 -13.14
CA LYS A 28 5.17 -21.37 -13.40
C LYS A 28 4.42 -22.58 -12.84
N THR A 29 3.61 -22.37 -11.81
CA THR A 29 2.87 -23.41 -11.09
C THR A 29 1.38 -23.40 -11.44
N TYR A 30 1.00 -22.77 -12.56
CA TYR A 30 -0.39 -22.69 -13.02
C TYR A 30 -1.03 -24.08 -13.10
N ASN A 31 -2.22 -24.20 -12.51
CA ASN A 31 -3.06 -25.39 -12.60
C ASN A 31 -4.34 -25.02 -13.36
N SER A 32 -4.49 -25.53 -14.59
CA SER A 32 -5.66 -25.26 -15.44
C SER A 32 -6.98 -25.78 -14.86
N ASN A 33 -6.92 -26.72 -13.93
CA ASN A 33 -8.10 -27.25 -13.25
C ASN A 33 -8.43 -26.49 -11.96
N ALA A 34 -7.56 -25.60 -11.48
CA ALA A 34 -7.79 -24.87 -10.25
C ALA A 34 -8.93 -23.86 -10.41
N THR A 35 -9.94 -23.98 -9.54
CA THR A 35 -11.08 -23.06 -9.45
C THR A 35 -10.96 -22.11 -8.26
N LEU A 36 -10.03 -22.38 -7.33
CA LEU A 36 -9.78 -21.58 -6.14
C LEU A 36 -8.28 -21.33 -6.01
N ASN A 37 -7.88 -20.05 -5.91
CA ASN A 37 -6.50 -19.68 -5.64
C ASN A 37 -6.12 -20.06 -4.20
N ASP A 38 -4.99 -20.74 -4.05
CA ASP A 38 -4.41 -21.13 -2.77
C ASP A 38 -3.09 -20.39 -2.47
N GLY A 39 -2.75 -19.41 -3.29
CA GLY A 39 -1.55 -18.60 -3.17
C GLY A 39 -0.26 -19.29 -3.58
N SER A 40 -0.33 -20.47 -4.21
CA SER A 40 0.83 -21.26 -4.67
C SER A 40 1.49 -20.76 -5.96
N CYS A 41 0.99 -19.66 -6.56
CA CYS A 41 1.54 -19.13 -7.80
C CYS A 41 2.98 -18.62 -7.65
N LEU A 42 3.89 -19.10 -8.53
CA LEU A 42 5.29 -18.72 -8.57
C LEU A 42 5.64 -18.02 -9.88
N TYR A 43 6.12 -16.79 -9.78
CA TYR A 43 6.44 -15.97 -10.94
C TYR A 43 7.93 -15.92 -11.24
N LYS A 44 8.30 -15.74 -12.52
CA LYS A 44 9.67 -15.34 -12.89
C LYS A 44 9.90 -13.90 -12.43
N THR A 45 11.11 -13.60 -12.00
CA THR A 45 11.53 -12.21 -11.75
C THR A 45 11.47 -11.45 -13.07
N ILE A 46 10.71 -10.37 -13.08
CA ILE A 46 10.63 -9.44 -14.21
C ILE A 46 11.17 -8.08 -13.81
N LYS A 47 11.64 -7.33 -14.82
CA LYS A 47 12.19 -5.99 -14.64
C LYS A 47 11.58 -5.01 -15.65
N ILE A 48 10.82 -4.03 -15.18
CA ILE A 48 10.11 -3.03 -16.01
C ILE A 48 10.78 -1.66 -15.89
N LYS A 49 10.65 -0.82 -16.91
CA LYS A 49 11.07 0.60 -16.88
C LYS A 49 9.84 1.49 -16.74
N PRO A 50 9.98 2.70 -16.16
CA PRO A 50 8.91 3.68 -16.26
C PRO A 50 8.74 4.09 -17.73
N GLU A 51 7.52 4.43 -18.13
CA GLU A 51 7.27 5.11 -19.40
C GLU A 51 7.84 6.53 -19.36
N TYR A 52 7.75 7.18 -18.20
CA TYR A 52 8.43 8.45 -17.94
C TYR A 52 8.79 8.65 -16.47
N SER A 53 9.79 9.50 -16.25
CA SER A 53 10.15 10.06 -14.95
C SER A 53 10.21 11.58 -15.07
N LYS A 54 9.64 12.32 -14.11
CA LYS A 54 9.65 13.78 -14.06
C LYS A 54 10.09 14.24 -12.68
N THR A 55 11.02 15.18 -12.63
CA THR A 55 11.47 15.78 -11.36
C THR A 55 10.33 16.56 -10.72
N LEU A 56 10.12 16.36 -9.42
CA LEU A 56 9.17 17.12 -8.62
C LEU A 56 9.81 18.44 -8.15
N SER A 57 8.98 19.36 -7.66
CA SER A 57 9.47 20.62 -7.09
C SER A 57 10.38 20.38 -5.88
N ASP A 58 11.32 21.28 -5.62
CA ASP A 58 12.17 21.25 -4.43
C ASP A 58 11.38 21.45 -3.12
N SER A 59 10.13 21.90 -3.19
CA SER A 59 9.23 21.89 -2.04
C SER A 59 8.66 20.51 -1.71
N ILE A 60 9.00 19.47 -2.46
CA ILE A 60 8.49 18.09 -2.27
C ILE A 60 9.67 17.09 -2.27
N ASN A 61 10.78 17.47 -1.65
CA ASN A 61 12.03 16.71 -1.63
C ASN A 61 11.95 15.40 -0.82
N GLU A 62 10.98 15.29 0.09
CA GLU A 62 10.77 14.18 1.03
C GLU A 62 9.38 13.55 0.77
N THR A 63 8.95 13.49 -0.50
CA THR A 63 7.67 12.88 -0.89
C THR A 63 7.54 11.46 -0.33
N SER A 64 6.58 11.25 0.58
CA SER A 64 6.44 9.97 1.29
C SER A 64 5.22 9.17 0.82
N GLY A 65 4.02 9.76 0.82
CA GLY A 65 2.79 9.12 0.30
C GLY A 65 2.24 9.77 -0.99
N ILE A 66 1.40 9.05 -1.75
CA ILE A 66 0.67 9.62 -2.89
C ILE A 66 -0.70 8.94 -3.14
N ILE A 67 -1.73 9.72 -3.45
CA ILE A 67 -3.06 9.21 -3.86
C ILE A 67 -3.62 9.97 -5.07
N SER A 68 -4.59 9.40 -5.76
CA SER A 68 -5.32 10.08 -6.84
C SER A 68 -6.79 10.33 -6.49
N PHE A 69 -7.21 11.60 -6.51
CA PHE A 69 -8.64 11.97 -6.46
C PHE A 69 -8.85 13.41 -6.94
N ALA A 70 -10.08 13.74 -7.34
CA ALA A 70 -10.45 15.06 -7.87
C ALA A 70 -9.51 15.55 -9.00
N ASN A 71 -9.14 14.62 -9.91
CA ASN A 71 -8.27 14.85 -11.06
C ASN A 71 -6.85 15.33 -10.73
N LEU A 72 -6.39 15.14 -9.50
CA LEU A 72 -5.03 15.45 -9.05
C LEU A 72 -4.39 14.24 -8.37
N LEU A 73 -3.07 14.25 -8.35
CA LEU A 73 -2.25 13.36 -7.54
C LEU A 73 -1.81 14.11 -6.29
N TRP A 74 -2.25 13.68 -5.12
CA TRP A 74 -2.00 14.34 -3.85
C TRP A 74 -0.88 13.65 -3.09
N THR A 75 0.15 14.39 -2.70
CA THR A 75 1.33 13.91 -1.95
C THR A 75 1.64 14.87 -0.80
N HIS A 76 2.48 14.42 0.12
CA HIS A 76 3.03 15.20 1.24
C HIS A 76 4.51 14.85 1.42
N ASN A 77 5.24 15.73 2.09
CA ASN A 77 6.58 15.40 2.59
C ASN A 77 6.49 14.59 3.88
N ASP A 78 7.58 13.91 4.23
CA ASP A 78 7.71 13.12 5.45
C ASP A 78 7.67 13.98 6.71
N ASP A 79 8.52 14.99 6.85
CA ASP A 79 8.68 15.69 8.14
C ASP A 79 8.45 17.22 8.03
N HIS A 80 8.01 17.85 9.14
CA HIS A 80 7.72 19.27 9.36
C HIS A 80 6.68 19.95 8.45
N ASP A 81 6.68 19.67 7.14
CA ASP A 81 5.80 20.30 6.16
C ASP A 81 4.37 19.77 6.32
N LYS A 82 3.46 20.68 6.62
CA LYS A 82 2.02 20.41 6.81
C LYS A 82 1.22 20.53 5.50
N THR A 83 1.90 20.74 4.38
CA THR A 83 1.28 21.00 3.08
C THR A 83 1.00 19.71 2.33
N ILE A 84 -0.24 19.55 1.90
CA ILE A 84 -0.63 18.52 0.92
C ILE A 84 -0.59 19.15 -0.48
N TYR A 85 0.22 18.58 -1.36
CA TYR A 85 0.47 19.07 -2.71
C TYR A 85 -0.37 18.29 -3.72
N GLY A 86 -1.26 18.99 -4.43
CA GLY A 86 -2.01 18.44 -5.55
C GLY A 86 -1.25 18.66 -6.86
N LEU A 87 -0.89 17.58 -7.55
CA LEU A 87 -0.06 17.55 -8.75
C LEU A 87 -0.89 17.14 -9.97
N ASP A 88 -0.48 17.59 -11.16
CA ASP A 88 -0.88 16.94 -12.41
C ASP A 88 -0.08 15.63 -12.64
N SER A 89 -0.44 14.87 -13.69
CA SER A 89 0.22 13.61 -14.04
C SER A 89 1.71 13.73 -14.40
N LEU A 90 2.19 14.95 -14.65
CA LEU A 90 3.60 15.24 -14.94
C LEU A 90 4.36 15.75 -13.70
N GLY A 91 3.72 15.77 -12.53
CA GLY A 91 4.31 16.18 -11.27
C GLY A 91 4.33 17.70 -11.03
N LYS A 92 3.60 18.50 -11.84
CA LYS A 92 3.52 19.95 -11.60
C LYS A 92 2.49 20.25 -10.53
N ILE A 93 2.87 21.06 -9.55
CA ILE A 93 1.96 21.54 -8.50
C ILE A 93 0.85 22.37 -9.12
N LYS A 94 -0.40 22.01 -8.82
CA LYS A 94 -1.63 22.73 -9.18
C LYS A 94 -2.35 23.30 -7.98
N LYS A 95 -2.23 22.63 -6.83
CA LYS A 95 -2.89 23.05 -5.59
C LYS A 95 -1.99 22.74 -4.39
N LYS A 96 -2.11 23.56 -3.35
CA LYS A 96 -1.49 23.37 -2.04
C LYS A 96 -2.57 23.57 -0.99
N ILE A 97 -2.67 22.66 -0.03
CA ILE A 97 -3.59 22.78 1.11
C ILE A 97 -2.80 22.52 2.38
N ILE A 98 -2.82 23.47 3.31
CA ILE A 98 -2.06 23.38 4.56
C ILE A 98 -2.98 22.84 5.66
N LEU A 99 -2.52 21.83 6.41
CA LEU A 99 -3.24 21.30 7.55
C LEU A 99 -2.86 22.06 8.84
N GLU A 100 -3.37 23.29 8.98
CA GLU A 100 -2.85 24.26 9.97
C GLU A 100 -2.83 23.77 11.42
N HIS A 101 -3.85 22.99 11.82
CA HIS A 101 -4.02 22.48 13.19
C HIS A 101 -3.43 21.09 13.40
N THR A 102 -2.43 20.72 12.60
CA THR A 102 -1.70 19.47 12.73
C THR A 102 -0.21 19.72 12.96
N ILE A 103 0.47 18.71 13.46
CA ILE A 103 1.94 18.65 13.51
C ILE A 103 2.32 17.46 12.65
N ASN A 104 3.18 17.71 11.66
CA ASN A 104 3.86 16.64 10.96
C ASN A 104 5.13 16.28 11.76
N ASN A 105 5.17 15.07 12.33
CA ASN A 105 6.34 14.57 13.03
C ASN A 105 7.10 13.49 12.24
N ASP A 106 6.42 12.77 11.34
CA ASP A 106 6.87 11.55 10.64
C ASP A 106 5.69 11.02 9.77
N TRP A 107 5.30 11.80 8.77
CA TRP A 107 4.19 11.46 7.86
C TRP A 107 4.66 10.54 6.74
N GLU A 108 4.31 9.26 6.84
CA GLU A 108 4.82 8.24 5.92
C GLU A 108 3.88 8.00 4.73
N GLU A 109 2.59 7.79 4.98
CA GLU A 109 1.64 7.35 3.93
C GLU A 109 0.35 8.17 3.91
N ILE A 110 -0.24 8.27 2.72
CA ILE A 110 -1.59 8.77 2.51
C ILE A 110 -2.47 7.71 1.82
N SER A 111 -3.66 7.50 2.35
CA SER A 111 -4.66 6.62 1.74
C SER A 111 -6.04 7.28 1.75
N GLN A 112 -7.05 6.60 1.22
CA GLN A 112 -8.39 7.17 1.08
C GLN A 112 -9.50 6.12 1.04
N ASP A 113 -10.69 6.54 1.45
CA ASP A 113 -11.95 5.88 1.09
C ASP A 113 -12.84 6.84 0.28
N SER A 114 -14.14 6.57 0.13
CA SER A 114 -15.05 7.46 -0.62
C SER A 114 -15.20 8.86 -0.02
N SER A 115 -15.03 9.01 1.28
CA SER A 115 -15.41 10.19 2.07
C SER A 115 -14.23 10.86 2.78
N TYR A 116 -13.17 10.12 3.08
CA TYR A 116 -12.05 10.58 3.89
C TYR A 116 -10.70 10.34 3.20
N LEU A 117 -9.74 11.21 3.53
CA LEU A 117 -8.32 10.99 3.39
C LEU A 117 -7.76 10.50 4.72
N TYR A 118 -6.70 9.72 4.66
CA TYR A 118 -6.01 9.19 5.83
C TYR A 118 -4.53 9.51 5.67
N ILE A 119 -3.88 10.13 6.66
CA ILE A 119 -2.43 10.40 6.64
C ILE A 119 -1.81 9.79 7.89
N GLY A 120 -0.78 8.98 7.71
CA GLY A 120 -0.11 8.26 8.78
C GLY A 120 1.03 9.05 9.42
N ASP A 121 0.89 9.45 10.68
CA ASP A 121 1.98 10.00 11.51
C ASP A 121 2.47 8.89 12.45
N PHE A 122 3.34 8.02 11.92
CA PHE A 122 3.64 6.75 12.58
C PHE A 122 5.03 6.14 12.28
N GLY A 123 5.91 6.84 11.55
CA GLY A 123 7.30 6.41 11.40
C GLY A 123 7.94 6.18 12.76
N ASN A 124 8.78 5.16 12.90
CA ASN A 124 9.30 4.73 14.22
C ASN A 124 10.70 4.11 14.10
N ASN A 125 11.48 4.57 13.12
CA ASN A 125 12.77 4.00 12.75
C ASN A 125 13.92 4.43 13.70
N TYR A 126 13.84 5.62 14.33
CA TYR A 126 14.97 6.20 15.08
C TYR A 126 15.29 5.47 16.39
N ALA A 127 14.29 5.27 17.25
CA ALA A 127 14.46 4.61 18.54
C ALA A 127 13.48 3.45 18.78
N GLY A 128 12.49 3.27 17.89
CA GLY A 128 11.52 2.18 17.96
C GLY A 128 10.59 2.23 19.18
N ASN A 129 10.43 3.39 19.81
CA ASN A 129 9.77 3.56 21.10
C ASN A 129 8.68 4.64 21.11
N ARG A 130 8.18 5.07 19.94
CA ARG A 130 7.05 6.01 19.89
C ARG A 130 5.82 5.41 20.56
N VAL A 131 5.13 6.25 21.33
CA VAL A 131 3.87 5.93 22.04
C VAL A 131 2.68 6.75 21.52
N ASN A 132 2.91 7.55 20.48
CA ASN A 132 1.98 8.54 19.94
C ASN A 132 1.66 8.29 18.46
N LEU A 133 1.72 7.03 18.00
CA LEU A 133 1.41 6.66 16.63
C LEU A 133 -0.07 6.95 16.33
N LYS A 134 -0.32 7.60 15.19
CA LYS A 134 -1.68 8.03 14.82
C LYS A 134 -1.87 8.13 13.32
N ILE A 135 -3.13 8.17 12.92
CA ILE A 135 -3.57 8.44 11.55
C ILE A 135 -4.56 9.60 11.61
N LEU A 136 -4.29 10.63 10.83
CA LEU A 136 -5.20 11.75 10.61
C LEU A 136 -6.29 11.29 9.65
N LYS A 137 -7.56 11.41 10.04
CA LYS A 137 -8.71 11.10 9.20
C LYS A 137 -9.40 12.40 8.80
N ILE A 138 -9.29 12.78 7.53
CA ILE A 138 -9.65 14.11 7.04
C ILE A 138 -10.86 14.01 6.13
N GLU A 139 -11.94 14.76 6.38
CA GLU A 139 -13.11 14.75 5.49
C GLU A 139 -12.73 15.37 4.13
N LYS A 140 -12.96 14.63 3.03
CA LYS A 140 -12.59 15.10 1.68
C LYS A 140 -13.31 16.39 1.28
N LYS A 141 -14.57 16.54 1.66
CA LYS A 141 -15.37 17.71 1.32
C LYS A 141 -14.80 18.98 1.97
N SER A 142 -14.46 18.89 3.25
CA SER A 142 -13.86 19.99 4.00
C SER A 142 -12.43 20.27 3.52
N PHE A 143 -11.65 19.22 3.22
CA PHE A 143 -10.32 19.33 2.62
C PHE A 143 -10.33 20.11 1.32
N LEU A 144 -11.24 19.80 0.39
CA LEU A 144 -11.33 20.51 -0.90
C LEU A 144 -11.78 21.97 -0.76
N LYS A 145 -12.48 22.30 0.33
CA LYS A 145 -12.87 23.67 0.71
C LYS A 145 -11.77 24.44 1.46
N GLU A 146 -10.61 23.82 1.69
CA GLU A 146 -9.48 24.41 2.42
C GLU A 146 -9.80 24.73 3.89
N ASP A 147 -10.77 24.02 4.46
CA ASP A 147 -11.14 24.07 5.88
C ASP A 147 -11.25 22.63 6.41
N PRO A 148 -10.14 21.91 6.59
CA PRO A 148 -10.15 20.48 6.85
C PRO A 148 -10.69 20.14 8.25
N ILE A 149 -11.75 19.34 8.31
CA ILE A 149 -12.21 18.64 9.51
C ILE A 149 -11.37 17.38 9.66
N ILE A 150 -10.63 17.29 10.77
CA ILE A 150 -9.65 16.24 11.03
C ILE A 150 -10.02 15.51 12.31
N GLU A 151 -10.19 14.20 12.21
CA GLU A 151 -10.30 13.28 13.33
C GLU A 151 -8.98 12.50 13.50
N THR A 152 -8.79 11.86 14.65
CA THR A 152 -7.57 11.08 14.94
C THR A 152 -7.90 9.63 15.25
N ILE A 153 -7.19 8.72 14.60
CA ILE A 153 -7.13 7.30 14.92
C ILE A 153 -5.76 7.05 15.55
N SER A 154 -5.69 6.92 16.87
CA SER A 154 -4.46 6.61 17.58
C SER A 154 -4.30 5.11 17.75
N PHE A 155 -3.07 4.60 17.71
CA PHE A 155 -2.85 3.18 17.93
C PHE A 155 -1.54 2.84 18.63
N SER A 156 -1.51 1.64 19.19
CA SER A 156 -0.29 0.95 19.62
C SER A 156 -0.26 -0.46 19.03
N TYR A 157 0.93 -1.00 18.83
CA TYR A 157 1.07 -2.39 18.35
C TYR A 157 0.73 -3.39 19.42
N SER A 158 0.13 -4.51 19.01
CA SER A 158 -0.36 -5.50 19.96
C SER A 158 0.73 -6.16 20.81
N ASP A 159 1.93 -6.19 20.26
CA ASP A 159 3.13 -6.91 20.70
C ASP A 159 4.31 -5.97 21.04
N GLN A 160 4.11 -4.64 21.02
CA GLN A 160 5.10 -3.70 21.54
C GLN A 160 4.99 -3.58 23.06
N THR A 161 5.82 -4.33 23.77
CA THR A 161 5.86 -4.30 25.24
C THR A 161 7.08 -3.58 25.81
N ASP A 162 8.10 -3.32 24.99
CA ASP A 162 9.34 -2.65 25.37
C ASP A 162 9.47 -1.31 24.64
N PHE A 163 9.53 -0.23 25.42
CA PHE A 163 9.69 1.15 24.94
C PHE A 163 11.06 1.74 25.33
N SER A 164 12.00 0.89 25.76
CA SER A 164 13.39 1.34 25.94
C SER A 164 13.98 1.74 24.59
N PRO A 165 14.63 2.92 24.49
CA PRO A 165 15.23 3.38 23.24
C PRO A 165 16.18 2.34 22.66
N LYS A 166 16.01 2.00 21.38
CA LYS A 166 16.91 1.12 20.64
C LYS A 166 17.79 1.94 19.69
N LYS A 167 18.77 1.28 19.07
CA LYS A 167 19.51 1.87 17.95
C LYS A 167 18.56 2.10 16.77
N PRO A 168 18.84 3.07 15.88
CA PRO A 168 18.08 3.25 14.67
C PRO A 168 17.94 1.95 13.86
N ASN A 169 16.77 1.74 13.27
CA ASN A 169 16.45 0.65 12.37
C ASN A 169 16.57 -0.74 13.04
N ALA A 170 16.45 -0.80 14.37
CA ALA A 170 16.66 -2.02 15.13
C ALA A 170 15.39 -2.82 15.43
N THR A 171 14.21 -2.19 15.33
CA THR A 171 12.90 -2.83 15.59
C THR A 171 12.20 -3.21 14.28
N ASN A 172 11.13 -4.00 14.38
CA ASN A 172 10.25 -4.36 13.26
C ASN A 172 8.90 -3.61 13.31
N LEU A 173 8.84 -2.54 14.11
CA LEU A 173 7.64 -1.77 14.45
C LEU A 173 7.64 -0.37 13.84
N ASP A 174 8.43 -0.22 12.79
CA ASP A 174 8.47 0.95 11.93
C ASP A 174 7.35 0.83 10.89
N CYS A 175 6.28 1.61 11.01
CA CYS A 175 5.19 1.59 10.03
C CYS A 175 5.53 2.57 8.93
N GLU A 176 5.39 2.18 7.67
CA GLU A 176 5.59 3.13 6.57
C GLU A 176 4.49 3.10 5.52
N ALA A 177 3.71 2.02 5.42
CA ALA A 177 2.60 1.96 4.47
C ALA A 177 1.30 1.50 5.13
N PHE A 178 0.16 1.88 4.55
CA PHE A 178 -1.13 1.33 4.93
C PHE A 178 -2.15 1.38 3.79
N ILE A 179 -3.19 0.55 3.91
CA ILE A 179 -4.38 0.61 3.07
C ILE A 179 -5.62 0.73 3.94
N VAL A 180 -6.66 1.35 3.37
CA VAL A 180 -7.96 1.53 4.02
C VAL A 180 -8.99 0.66 3.31
N THR A 181 -9.77 -0.08 4.08
CA THR A 181 -10.99 -0.77 3.63
C THR A 181 -12.21 -0.10 4.24
N LYS A 182 -13.40 -0.61 3.89
CA LYS A 182 -14.66 -0.09 4.42
C LYS A 182 -14.71 -0.02 5.96
N ASP A 183 -14.08 -0.95 6.68
CA ASP A 183 -14.17 -1.07 8.13
C ASP A 183 -12.82 -1.05 8.86
N SER A 184 -11.71 -1.26 8.14
CA SER A 184 -10.41 -1.55 8.72
C SER A 184 -9.29 -0.78 8.03
N ILE A 185 -8.20 -0.63 8.75
CA ILE A 185 -6.91 -0.18 8.24
C ILE A 185 -5.93 -1.34 8.39
N TYR A 186 -5.17 -1.60 7.33
CA TYR A 186 -4.08 -2.58 7.34
C TYR A 186 -2.75 -1.84 7.23
N LEU A 187 -1.92 -1.94 8.26
CA LEU A 187 -0.61 -1.32 8.39
C LEU A 187 0.47 -2.28 7.92
N PHE A 188 1.50 -1.79 7.25
CA PHE A 188 2.64 -2.55 6.75
C PHE A 188 3.92 -1.98 7.34
N THR A 189 4.66 -2.82 8.07
CA THR A 189 5.94 -2.40 8.67
C THR A 189 7.12 -2.51 7.72
N LYS A 190 8.11 -1.64 7.90
CA LYS A 190 9.41 -1.67 7.23
C LYS A 190 10.44 -2.37 8.11
N GLN A 191 10.71 -3.63 7.83
CA GLN A 191 11.69 -4.39 8.63
C GLN A 191 13.10 -4.27 8.03
N TRP A 192 13.86 -3.30 8.51
CA TRP A 192 15.20 -2.95 8.03
C TRP A 192 16.19 -4.11 7.92
N LYS A 193 16.18 -5.03 8.90
CA LYS A 193 17.13 -6.16 8.95
C LYS A 193 16.65 -7.38 8.18
N SER A 194 15.37 -7.73 8.31
CA SER A 194 14.81 -8.96 7.72
C SER A 194 14.34 -8.75 6.28
N SER A 195 14.14 -7.50 5.82
CA SER A 195 13.57 -7.17 4.51
C SER A 195 12.18 -7.78 4.28
N LYS A 196 11.39 -7.83 5.37
CA LYS A 196 10.00 -8.31 5.41
C LYS A 196 9.06 -7.15 5.74
N THR A 197 7.76 -7.42 5.65
CA THR A 197 6.72 -6.53 6.19
C THR A 197 5.76 -7.33 7.06
N SER A 198 5.46 -6.83 8.26
CA SER A 198 4.37 -7.37 9.07
C SER A 198 3.10 -6.58 8.79
N ILE A 199 1.98 -7.29 8.71
CA ILE A 199 0.67 -6.69 8.49
C ILE A 199 -0.07 -6.64 9.82
N TYR A 200 -0.46 -5.44 10.25
CA TYR A 200 -1.32 -5.24 11.41
C TYR A 200 -2.68 -4.72 10.96
N THR A 201 -3.73 -4.99 11.75
CA THR A 201 -5.07 -4.45 11.49
C THR A 201 -5.62 -3.69 12.68
N LEU A 202 -6.37 -2.62 12.39
CA LEU A 202 -7.19 -1.88 13.35
C LEU A 202 -8.47 -1.36 12.67
N PRO A 203 -9.52 -1.00 13.43
CA PRO A 203 -10.72 -0.38 12.87
C PRO A 203 -10.43 0.99 12.23
N ASN A 204 -11.14 1.35 11.15
CA ASN A 204 -11.04 2.69 10.51
C ASN A 204 -11.84 3.80 11.24
N LYS A 205 -11.94 3.69 12.57
CA LYS A 205 -12.76 4.57 13.43
C LYS A 205 -11.86 5.41 14.32
N SER A 206 -12.23 6.67 14.52
CA SER A 206 -11.51 7.57 15.43
C SER A 206 -11.51 7.06 16.87
N GLY A 207 -10.45 7.37 17.61
CA GLY A 207 -10.21 6.86 18.96
C GLY A 207 -8.91 6.06 19.09
N ASN A 208 -8.74 5.39 20.23
CA ASN A 208 -7.54 4.62 20.55
C ASN A 208 -7.76 3.14 20.23
N HIS A 209 -6.84 2.54 19.48
CA HIS A 209 -6.92 1.14 19.06
C HIS A 209 -5.63 0.37 19.36
N LYS A 210 -5.76 -0.95 19.41
CA LYS A 210 -4.62 -1.87 19.45
C LYS A 210 -4.49 -2.54 18.09
N ALA A 211 -3.45 -2.20 17.34
CA ALA A 211 -3.17 -2.78 16.03
C ALA A 211 -2.74 -4.24 16.22
N THR A 212 -3.51 -5.17 15.66
CA THR A 212 -3.33 -6.61 15.88
C THR A 212 -2.53 -7.24 14.74
N LEU A 213 -1.44 -7.95 15.06
CA LEU A 213 -0.64 -8.66 14.06
C LEU A 213 -1.50 -9.71 13.35
N ARG A 214 -1.44 -9.72 12.01
CA ARG A 214 -2.14 -10.68 11.16
C ARG A 214 -1.16 -11.70 10.60
N GLU A 215 -0.12 -11.21 9.95
CA GLU A 215 0.81 -12.03 9.18
C GLU A 215 2.12 -11.27 8.92
N THR A 216 3.11 -11.95 8.35
CA THR A 216 4.37 -11.33 7.90
C THR A 216 4.76 -11.90 6.55
N ILE A 217 5.02 -11.01 5.59
CA ILE A 217 5.36 -11.34 4.22
C ILE A 217 6.86 -11.10 3.99
N ASP A 218 7.54 -12.07 3.39
CA ASP A 218 8.89 -11.90 2.86
C ASP A 218 8.84 -11.21 1.49
N THR A 219 8.84 -9.87 1.51
CA THR A 219 8.87 -9.01 0.33
C THR A 219 10.25 -8.92 -0.31
N LYS A 220 11.30 -9.38 0.40
CA LYS A 220 12.70 -9.23 0.02
C LYS A 220 13.07 -7.77 -0.25
N GLY A 221 12.53 -6.87 0.56
CA GLY A 221 12.81 -5.44 0.52
C GLY A 221 12.10 -4.66 1.63
N LEU A 222 12.46 -3.39 1.73
CA LEU A 222 11.85 -2.41 2.62
C LEU A 222 10.59 -1.88 1.92
N VAL A 223 9.43 -2.09 2.53
CA VAL A 223 8.15 -1.54 2.05
C VAL A 223 8.00 -0.14 2.61
N THR A 224 7.51 0.77 1.78
CA THR A 224 7.42 2.20 2.07
C THR A 224 6.08 2.81 1.68
N GLY A 225 5.42 2.27 0.64
CA GLY A 225 4.09 2.73 0.24
C GLY A 225 3.18 1.61 -0.19
N ALA A 226 1.87 1.87 -0.16
CA ALA A 226 0.84 0.93 -0.54
C ALA A 226 -0.37 1.62 -1.20
N THR A 227 -0.97 0.93 -2.15
CA THR A 227 -2.27 1.32 -2.71
C THR A 227 -3.17 0.10 -2.87
N TYR A 228 -4.47 0.28 -2.68
CA TYR A 228 -5.46 -0.78 -2.73
C TYR A 228 -6.65 -0.40 -3.62
N ILE A 229 -7.00 -1.28 -4.54
CA ILE A 229 -8.28 -1.20 -5.25
C ILE A 229 -9.17 -2.36 -4.80
N GLU A 230 -10.05 -2.05 -3.85
CA GLU A 230 -10.91 -3.03 -3.18
C GLU A 230 -11.81 -3.81 -4.15
N SER A 231 -12.43 -3.13 -5.11
CA SER A 231 -13.29 -3.75 -6.12
C SER A 231 -12.56 -4.75 -7.02
N LYS A 232 -11.23 -4.61 -7.15
CA LYS A 232 -10.36 -5.46 -7.96
C LYS A 232 -9.53 -6.42 -7.10
N LYS A 233 -9.58 -6.31 -5.77
CA LYS A 233 -8.73 -7.06 -4.83
C LYS A 233 -7.25 -7.03 -5.23
N ILE A 234 -6.72 -5.84 -5.53
CA ILE A 234 -5.31 -5.64 -5.84
C ILE A 234 -4.71 -4.68 -4.84
N ILE A 235 -3.72 -5.17 -4.08
CA ILE A 235 -2.80 -4.33 -3.32
C ILE A 235 -1.49 -4.28 -4.10
N ALA A 236 -0.96 -3.07 -4.30
CA ALA A 236 0.39 -2.87 -4.78
C ALA A 236 1.19 -2.16 -3.68
N LEU A 237 2.24 -2.82 -3.22
CA LEU A 237 3.24 -2.24 -2.34
C LEU A 237 4.42 -1.75 -3.18
N CYS A 238 5.02 -0.62 -2.81
CA CYS A 238 6.31 -0.20 -3.34
C CYS A 238 7.39 -0.20 -2.27
N GLY A 239 8.62 -0.02 -2.73
CA GLY A 239 9.78 0.09 -1.85
C GLY A 239 11.07 -0.28 -2.55
N TYR A 240 12.11 -0.56 -1.78
CA TYR A 240 13.45 -0.86 -2.29
C TYR A 240 14.18 -1.91 -1.46
N SER A 241 15.11 -2.63 -2.08
CA SER A 241 15.98 -3.54 -1.33
C SER A 241 17.01 -2.75 -0.52
N ALA A 242 17.65 -3.40 0.46
CA ALA A 242 18.78 -2.82 1.21
C ALA A 242 19.96 -2.32 0.33
N LYS A 243 19.99 -2.69 -0.96
CA LYS A 243 20.96 -2.21 -1.96
C LYS A 243 20.43 -1.04 -2.81
N GLY A 244 19.30 -0.43 -2.43
CA GLY A 244 18.65 0.64 -3.17
C GLY A 244 18.03 0.19 -4.50
N LYS A 245 17.58 -1.06 -4.61
CA LYS A 245 16.91 -1.56 -5.83
C LYS A 245 15.39 -1.52 -5.66
N PRO A 246 14.69 -0.58 -6.33
CA PRO A 246 13.25 -0.43 -6.17
C PRO A 246 12.45 -1.58 -6.77
N PHE A 247 11.26 -1.80 -6.22
CA PHE A 247 10.33 -2.84 -6.61
C PHE A 247 8.87 -2.43 -6.43
N ILE A 248 7.98 -3.14 -7.12
CA ILE A 248 6.56 -3.24 -6.79
C ILE A 248 6.31 -4.68 -6.33
N TYR A 249 5.53 -4.87 -5.27
CA TYR A 249 5.08 -6.16 -4.78
C TYR A 249 3.55 -6.21 -4.84
N LEU A 250 3.02 -7.06 -5.70
CA LEU A 250 1.58 -7.22 -5.91
C LEU A 250 1.03 -8.34 -5.05
N LEU A 251 -0.09 -8.07 -4.40
CA LEU A 251 -0.98 -9.04 -3.76
C LEU A 251 -2.34 -8.95 -4.46
N TYR A 252 -2.79 -10.02 -5.11
CA TYR A 252 -4.05 -10.00 -5.87
C TYR A 252 -4.73 -11.36 -5.90
N ASP A 253 -6.00 -11.41 -6.30
CA ASP A 253 -6.78 -12.68 -6.36
C ASP A 253 -6.87 -13.41 -5.00
N PHE A 254 -6.85 -12.65 -3.91
CA PHE A 254 -6.98 -13.19 -2.56
C PHE A 254 -8.44 -13.32 -2.12
N LYS A 255 -8.67 -14.19 -1.14
CA LYS A 255 -9.97 -14.42 -0.51
C LYS A 255 -10.15 -13.45 0.66
N ASN A 256 -11.24 -12.67 0.61
CA ASN A 256 -11.59 -11.69 1.65
C ASN A 256 -10.41 -10.74 1.94
N HIS A 257 -9.87 -10.77 3.16
CA HIS A 257 -8.70 -10.00 3.58
C HIS A 257 -7.54 -10.91 4.05
N ASP A 258 -7.49 -12.15 3.53
CA ASP A 258 -6.35 -13.05 3.69
C ASP A 258 -5.41 -12.85 2.50
N PHE A 259 -4.48 -11.91 2.60
CA PHE A 259 -3.66 -11.49 1.46
C PHE A 259 -2.68 -12.57 0.97
N LEU A 260 -2.40 -13.61 1.78
CA LEU A 260 -1.56 -14.74 1.39
C LEU A 260 -2.31 -15.81 0.59
N SER A 261 -3.64 -15.85 0.65
CA SER A 261 -4.44 -16.78 -0.15
C SER A 261 -4.41 -16.50 -1.66
N GLY A 262 -3.92 -15.32 -2.06
CA GLY A 262 -3.84 -14.89 -3.46
C GLY A 262 -2.43 -14.92 -4.04
N ASN A 263 -2.32 -14.35 -5.24
CA ASN A 263 -1.08 -14.20 -5.98
C ASN A 263 -0.13 -13.19 -5.32
N LYS A 264 1.15 -13.56 -5.23
CA LYS A 264 2.24 -12.74 -4.69
C LYS A 264 3.29 -12.55 -5.78
N ARG A 265 3.44 -11.33 -6.31
CA ARG A 265 4.32 -11.07 -7.45
C ARG A 265 5.22 -9.87 -7.24
N ARG A 266 6.52 -10.11 -7.15
CA ARG A 266 7.55 -9.07 -7.06
C ARG A 266 8.06 -8.66 -8.43
N ILE A 267 8.06 -7.36 -8.71
CA ILE A 267 8.47 -6.74 -9.96
C ILE A 267 9.64 -5.81 -9.65
N SER A 268 10.77 -5.97 -10.34
CA SER A 268 11.91 -5.05 -10.17
C SER A 268 11.76 -3.84 -11.09
N LEU A 269 12.13 -2.65 -10.63
CA LEU A 269 12.08 -1.44 -11.47
C LEU A 269 13.47 -1.15 -12.06
N LYS A 270 13.53 -0.67 -13.31
CA LYS A 270 14.75 -0.18 -13.99
C LYS A 270 15.08 1.24 -13.53
N LEU A 271 15.17 1.40 -12.21
CA LEU A 271 15.63 2.60 -11.50
C LEU A 271 16.78 2.16 -10.58
N SER A 272 17.71 3.07 -10.29
CA SER A 272 18.95 2.77 -9.57
C SER A 272 19.11 3.72 -8.40
N PHE A 273 19.06 3.19 -7.18
CA PHE A 273 19.19 3.95 -5.93
C PHE A 273 18.07 4.96 -5.67
N HIS A 274 16.91 4.75 -6.29
CA HIS A 274 15.69 5.50 -5.96
C HIS A 274 15.06 4.90 -4.69
N GLN A 275 14.98 5.71 -3.64
CA GLN A 275 14.14 5.46 -2.47
C GLN A 275 12.71 5.80 -2.87
N ILE A 276 12.03 4.81 -3.44
CA ILE A 276 10.62 4.91 -3.81
C ILE A 276 9.81 4.86 -2.52
N GLU A 277 8.96 5.85 -2.29
CA GLU A 277 8.17 5.98 -1.07
C GLU A 277 6.67 5.84 -1.37
N GLY A 278 6.11 6.64 -2.30
CA GLY A 278 4.68 6.59 -2.62
C GLY A 278 4.31 5.74 -3.85
N ILE A 279 3.11 5.14 -3.84
CA ILE A 279 2.48 4.48 -4.99
C ILE A 279 0.97 4.73 -5.07
N THR A 280 0.44 5.01 -6.26
CA THR A 280 -1.01 5.10 -6.47
C THR A 280 -1.45 4.63 -7.85
N THR A 281 -2.72 4.27 -7.96
CA THR A 281 -3.39 3.91 -9.21
C THR A 281 -4.89 4.19 -9.10
N GLN A 282 -5.56 4.41 -10.23
CA GLN A 282 -7.02 4.51 -10.29
C GLN A 282 -7.65 3.24 -10.90
N ASP A 283 -6.90 2.49 -11.70
CA ASP A 283 -7.42 1.38 -12.50
C ASP A 283 -6.71 0.05 -12.26
N GLY A 284 -5.64 0.01 -11.49
CA GLY A 284 -4.88 -1.22 -11.20
C GLY A 284 -4.00 -1.67 -12.36
N LEU A 285 -3.84 -0.84 -13.39
CA LEU A 285 -2.99 -1.09 -14.55
C LEU A 285 -1.90 -0.03 -14.66
N HIS A 286 -2.26 1.23 -14.45
CA HIS A 286 -1.37 2.36 -14.59
C HIS A 286 -1.04 2.93 -13.22
N TYR A 287 0.24 2.99 -12.90
CA TYR A 287 0.72 3.33 -11.56
C TYR A 287 1.63 4.55 -11.61
N TYR A 288 1.39 5.46 -10.67
CA TYR A 288 2.30 6.54 -10.34
C TYR A 288 3.08 6.16 -9.09
N LEU A 289 4.40 6.37 -9.13
CA LEU A 289 5.28 6.16 -7.98
C LEU A 289 6.12 7.41 -7.75
N THR A 290 6.44 7.74 -6.51
CA THR A 290 7.34 8.85 -6.16
C THR A 290 8.59 8.35 -5.45
N ASN A 291 9.68 9.09 -5.59
CA ASN A 291 10.89 8.89 -4.81
C ASN A 291 11.34 10.18 -4.16
N GLU A 292 11.99 10.07 -3.02
CA GLU A 292 12.64 11.19 -2.34
C GLU A 292 13.97 11.59 -2.98
N ALA A 293 14.43 12.78 -2.63
CA ALA A 293 15.79 13.21 -2.91
C ALA A 293 16.80 12.43 -2.05
N LEU A 294 17.71 11.70 -2.70
CA LEU A 294 18.81 10.99 -2.04
C LEU A 294 20.16 11.57 -2.46
N ILE A 295 20.80 12.28 -1.53
CA ILE A 295 22.09 12.93 -1.74
C ILE A 295 23.15 12.29 -0.82
N LYS A 296 24.14 11.62 -1.39
CA LYS A 296 25.36 11.16 -0.70
C LYS A 296 26.58 11.68 -1.45
N LYS A 297 27.03 12.89 -1.10
CA LYS A 297 28.17 13.54 -1.79
C LYS A 297 29.48 12.76 -1.57
N PRO A 298 30.36 12.65 -2.59
CA PRO A 298 30.19 13.09 -3.98
C PRO A 298 29.56 12.04 -4.92
N ILE A 299 29.12 10.89 -4.39
CA ILE A 299 28.90 9.65 -5.14
C ILE A 299 27.47 9.51 -5.69
N LEU A 300 26.48 10.07 -5.01
CA LEU A 300 25.07 9.89 -5.35
C LEU A 300 24.29 11.20 -5.23
N ASN A 301 23.52 11.52 -6.26
CA ASN A 301 22.58 12.64 -6.28
C ASN A 301 21.36 12.23 -7.10
N VAL A 302 20.37 11.65 -6.43
CA VAL A 302 19.07 11.31 -7.00
C VAL A 302 18.10 12.40 -6.56
N ARG A 303 17.48 13.11 -7.49
CA ARG A 303 16.41 14.07 -7.18
C ARG A 303 15.11 13.35 -6.91
N GLN A 304 14.22 14.00 -6.19
CA GLN A 304 12.81 13.63 -6.07
C GLN A 304 12.13 13.63 -7.45
N GLN A 305 11.41 12.55 -7.76
CA GLN A 305 10.72 12.39 -9.04
C GLN A 305 9.38 11.70 -8.85
N ILE A 306 8.50 11.91 -9.84
CA ILE A 306 7.36 11.04 -10.11
C ILE A 306 7.67 10.16 -11.31
N HIS A 307 7.23 8.91 -11.25
CA HIS A 307 7.39 7.89 -12.26
C HIS A 307 6.02 7.35 -12.67
N TYR A 308 5.86 7.02 -13.94
CA TYR A 308 4.67 6.34 -14.43
C TYR A 308 5.03 4.97 -15.01
N PHE A 309 4.29 3.96 -14.62
CA PHE A 309 4.48 2.57 -15.05
C PHE A 309 3.17 1.98 -15.57
N ASP A 310 3.26 1.22 -16.66
CA ASP A 310 2.19 0.38 -17.18
C ASP A 310 2.40 -1.08 -16.77
N LEU A 311 1.47 -1.61 -15.98
CA LEU A 311 1.43 -3.00 -15.51
C LEU A 311 0.41 -3.85 -16.30
N SER A 312 -0.14 -3.35 -17.41
CA SER A 312 -1.01 -4.12 -18.32
C SER A 312 -0.44 -5.46 -18.75
N PRO A 313 0.86 -5.60 -19.09
CA PRO A 313 1.44 -6.91 -19.44
C PRO A 313 1.47 -7.93 -18.28
N ILE A 314 1.17 -7.49 -17.06
CA ILE A 314 1.25 -8.28 -15.83
C ILE A 314 -0.15 -8.60 -15.30
N LEU A 315 -1.07 -7.62 -15.34
CA LEU A 315 -2.35 -7.66 -14.63
C LEU A 315 -3.57 -7.77 -15.55
N ASN A 316 -3.45 -7.57 -16.87
CA ASN A 316 -4.62 -7.66 -17.77
C ASN A 316 -5.31 -9.02 -17.72
N SER A 317 -4.55 -10.12 -17.64
CA SER A 317 -5.13 -11.47 -17.57
C SER A 317 -5.94 -11.72 -16.30
N TYR A 318 -5.73 -10.91 -15.26
CA TYR A 318 -6.49 -10.98 -14.02
C TYR A 318 -7.69 -10.03 -14.05
N LEU A 319 -7.48 -8.80 -14.51
CA LEU A 319 -8.49 -7.75 -14.49
C LEU A 319 -9.59 -7.89 -15.55
N HIS A 320 -9.35 -8.69 -16.59
CA HIS A 320 -10.29 -8.94 -17.68
C HIS A 320 -10.73 -10.42 -17.75
N LYS A 321 -10.70 -11.13 -16.62
CA LYS A 321 -11.24 -12.50 -16.50
C LYS A 321 -12.76 -12.55 -16.64
#